data_AF-A0A6C0AJ32-F1
#
_entry.id   AF-A0A6C0AJ32-F1
#
_cell.length_a   1.000
_cell.length_b   1.000
_cell.length_c   1.000
_cell.angle_alpha   90.00
_cell.angle_beta   90.00
_cell.angle_gamma   90.00
#
_symmetry.space_group_name_H-M   'P 1'
#
loop_
_entity.id
_entity.type
_entity.pdbx_description
1 polymer ?
#
loop_
_entity_poly.entity_id
_entity_poly.type
_entity_poly.pdbx_seq_one_letter_code
_entity_poly.pdbx_strand_id
1 'polypeptide(L)'
;MALAAARTFEYEPLEINASRSLRSHEDVISLRDSCMAPVSFTSFLKYAKPRKTCVILDEIDGSDPHAQRKVLEWIRDPHRLVPIICTSNEVPVIFKRAPDHITLHRCMPLNARDIYENLQTHAPMEFTEFQKIVKECQHDVRRLMNRFQYGQSDILQQIPLTGDTIADLFKHQEMFYGVQPTYWDL
;
A
#
# COMPACT_ATOMS: atom_id res chain seq x y z
N MET A 1 -5.79 0.13 -7.65
CA MET A 1 -5.92 0.78 -8.99
C MET A 1 -4.95 0.19 -10.01
N ALA A 2 -3.64 0.24 -9.80
CA ALA A 2 -2.62 -0.27 -10.74
C ALA A 2 -2.91 -1.71 -11.24
N LEU A 3 -3.20 -2.62 -10.31
CA LEU A 3 -3.55 -4.01 -10.62
C LEU A 3 -4.81 -4.13 -11.50
N ALA A 4 -5.84 -3.34 -11.21
CA ALA A 4 -7.07 -3.33 -11.98
C ALA A 4 -6.82 -2.82 -13.41
N ALA A 5 -6.07 -1.72 -13.55
CA ALA A 5 -5.70 -1.18 -14.86
C ALA A 5 -4.93 -2.21 -15.71
N ALA A 6 -3.89 -2.85 -15.15
CA ALA A 6 -3.13 -3.88 -15.86
C ALA A 6 -4.04 -5.02 -16.35
N ARG A 7 -4.96 -5.50 -15.51
CA ARG A 7 -5.91 -6.57 -15.89
C ARG A 7 -6.91 -6.14 -16.95
N THR A 8 -7.44 -4.92 -16.86
CA THR A 8 -8.40 -4.36 -17.84
C THR A 8 -7.78 -4.26 -19.23
N PHE A 9 -6.49 -3.92 -19.32
CA PHE A 9 -5.75 -3.86 -20.58
C PHE A 9 -5.08 -5.20 -20.97
N GLU A 10 -5.56 -6.31 -20.42
CA GLU A 10 -5.08 -7.67 -20.72
C GLU A 10 -3.59 -7.91 -20.48
N TYR A 11 -2.97 -7.20 -19.54
CA TYR A 11 -1.62 -7.51 -19.07
C TYR A 11 -1.64 -8.54 -17.94
N GLU A 12 -0.54 -9.28 -17.81
CA GLU A 12 -0.21 -10.07 -16.64
C GLU A 12 0.58 -9.19 -15.65
N PRO A 13 0.00 -8.83 -14.50
CA PRO A 13 0.70 -7.99 -13.54
C PRO A 13 1.78 -8.79 -12.79
N LEU A 14 3.01 -8.30 -12.85
CA LEU A 14 4.11 -8.69 -11.97
C LEU A 14 4.24 -7.63 -10.88
N GLU A 15 3.56 -7.87 -9.75
CA GLU A 15 3.54 -6.95 -8.62
C GLU A 15 4.68 -7.24 -7.65
N ILE A 16 5.46 -6.21 -7.33
CA ILE A 16 6.60 -6.27 -6.44
C ILE A 16 6.48 -5.12 -5.46
N ASN A 17 6.55 -5.43 -4.17
CA ASN A 17 6.70 -4.42 -3.14
C ASN A 17 8.14 -3.89 -3.18
N ALA A 18 8.32 -2.69 -3.71
CA ALA A 18 9.60 -2.06 -3.94
C ALA A 18 10.32 -1.70 -2.62
N SER A 19 9.58 -1.32 -1.57
CA SER A 19 10.16 -1.00 -0.26
C SER A 19 10.90 -2.20 0.35
N ARG A 20 10.44 -3.43 0.07
CA ARG A 20 11.07 -4.66 0.56
C ARG A 20 12.09 -5.25 -0.40
N SER A 21 11.85 -5.17 -1.70
CA SER A 21 12.58 -5.92 -2.73
C SER A 21 13.64 -5.12 -3.49
N LEU A 22 13.55 -3.78 -3.52
CA LEU A 22 14.50 -2.94 -4.26
C LEU A 22 15.40 -2.18 -3.29
N ARG A 23 16.47 -2.85 -2.83
CA ARG A 23 17.42 -2.28 -1.85
C ARG A 23 18.77 -1.90 -2.47
N SER A 24 19.01 -2.27 -3.73
CA SER A 24 20.26 -2.04 -4.42
C SER A 24 20.06 -1.83 -5.93
N HIS A 25 21.13 -1.41 -6.62
CA HIS A 25 21.15 -1.41 -8.08
C HIS A 25 21.00 -2.81 -8.69
N GLU A 26 21.59 -3.82 -8.04
CA GLU A 26 21.62 -5.20 -8.53
C GLU A 26 20.22 -5.82 -8.53
N ASP A 27 19.40 -5.53 -7.52
CA ASP A 27 18.01 -5.96 -7.46
C ASP A 27 17.21 -5.47 -8.68
N VAL A 28 17.43 -4.21 -9.07
CA VAL A 28 16.75 -3.62 -10.23
C VAL A 28 17.25 -4.22 -11.54
N ILE A 29 18.56 -4.49 -11.66
CA ILE A 29 19.14 -5.12 -12.85
C ILE A 29 18.59 -6.54 -13.00
N SER A 30 18.62 -7.34 -11.93
CA SER A 30 18.09 -8.70 -11.92
C SER A 30 16.60 -8.74 -12.29
N LEU A 31 15.81 -7.80 -11.77
CA LEU A 31 14.41 -7.65 -12.13
C LEU A 31 14.23 -7.29 -13.61
N ARG A 32 14.99 -6.31 -14.10
CA ARG A 32 14.97 -5.91 -15.51
C ARG A 32 15.30 -7.08 -16.43
N ASP A 33 16.35 -7.83 -16.11
CA ASP A 33 16.84 -8.94 -16.92
C ASP A 33 15.80 -10.06 -16.98
N SER A 34 15.11 -10.32 -15.86
CA SER A 34 13.96 -11.22 -15.78
C SER A 34 12.77 -10.77 -16.65
N CYS A 35 12.69 -9.48 -16.98
CA CYS A 35 11.63 -8.87 -17.78
C CYS A 35 12.04 -8.58 -19.24
N MET A 36 13.17 -9.11 -19.72
CA MET A 36 13.56 -8.97 -21.13
C MET A 36 12.63 -9.74 -22.08
N ALA A 37 11.96 -10.79 -21.61
CA ALA A 37 10.87 -11.41 -22.35
C ALA A 37 9.54 -10.73 -21.99
N PRO A 38 8.78 -10.18 -22.96
CA PRO A 38 7.53 -9.49 -22.66
C PRO A 38 6.38 -10.42 -22.26
N VAL A 39 6.53 -11.73 -22.43
CA VAL A 39 5.53 -12.75 -22.09
C VAL A 39 6.21 -13.79 -21.21
N SER A 40 5.69 -14.02 -20.01
CA SER A 40 6.20 -15.03 -19.08
C SER A 40 5.66 -16.41 -19.41
N PHE A 41 6.36 -17.46 -18.95
CA PHE A 41 5.87 -18.84 -19.02
C PHE A 41 4.54 -19.02 -18.28
N THR A 42 4.36 -18.34 -17.14
CA THR A 42 3.10 -18.34 -16.39
C THR A 42 1.93 -17.86 -17.23
N SER A 43 2.17 -16.92 -18.14
CA SER A 43 1.15 -16.42 -19.06
C SER A 43 0.62 -17.48 -20.00
N PHE A 44 1.52 -18.29 -20.56
CA PHE A 44 1.17 -19.37 -21.47
C PHE A 44 0.33 -20.45 -20.78
N LEU A 45 0.59 -20.72 -19.50
CA LEU A 45 -0.17 -21.71 -18.73
C LEU A 45 -1.53 -21.19 -18.27
N LYS A 46 -1.60 -19.91 -17.89
CA LYS A 46 -2.77 -19.35 -17.22
C LYS A 46 -3.84 -18.85 -18.19
N TYR A 47 -3.44 -18.39 -19.37
CA TYR A 47 -4.35 -17.73 -20.31
C TYR A 47 -4.39 -18.44 -21.65
N ALA A 48 -5.60 -18.63 -22.20
CA ALA A 48 -5.78 -19.19 -23.53
C ALA A 48 -5.07 -18.37 -24.63
N LYS A 49 -4.99 -17.06 -24.43
CA LYS A 49 -4.14 -16.14 -25.21
C LYS A 49 -3.08 -15.56 -24.26
N PRO A 50 -1.78 -15.82 -24.49
CA PRO A 50 -0.72 -15.30 -23.64
C PRO A 50 -0.76 -13.77 -23.54
N ARG A 51 -0.61 -13.27 -22.33
CA ARG A 51 -0.67 -11.84 -22.00
C ARG A 51 0.75 -11.29 -21.83
N LYS A 52 0.93 -10.02 -22.16
CA LYS A 52 2.21 -9.36 -21.90
C LYS A 52 2.34 -9.04 -20.42
N THR A 53 3.54 -9.13 -19.88
CA THR A 53 3.85 -8.75 -18.51
C THR A 53 3.74 -7.23 -18.34
N CYS A 54 3.16 -6.78 -17.22
CA CYS A 54 3.19 -5.40 -16.76
C CYS A 54 3.82 -5.37 -15.36
N VAL A 55 4.91 -4.64 -15.19
CA VAL A 55 5.61 -4.55 -13.90
C VAL A 55 4.91 -3.51 -13.05
N ILE A 56 4.53 -3.88 -11.82
CA ILE A 56 3.95 -2.97 -10.83
C ILE A 56 4.92 -2.88 -9.65
N LEU A 57 5.52 -1.72 -9.47
CA LEU A 57 6.40 -1.41 -8.35
C LEU A 57 5.60 -0.68 -7.27
N ASP A 58 5.17 -1.42 -6.26
CA ASP A 58 4.37 -0.91 -5.16
C ASP A 58 5.26 -0.27 -4.08
N GLU A 59 4.85 0.87 -3.51
CA GLU A 59 5.61 1.59 -2.47
C GLU A 59 7.06 1.96 -2.90
N ILE A 60 7.22 2.51 -4.11
CA ILE A 60 8.55 2.87 -4.64
C ILE A 60 9.24 3.96 -3.82
N ASP A 61 8.48 4.77 -3.10
CA ASP A 61 8.96 5.77 -2.16
C ASP A 61 9.67 5.17 -0.93
N GLY A 62 9.38 3.92 -0.59
CA GLY A 62 10.10 3.18 0.45
C GLY A 62 11.37 2.48 -0.03
N SER A 63 11.68 2.50 -1.32
CA SER A 63 12.89 1.85 -1.88
C SER A 63 14.14 2.72 -1.74
N ASP A 64 15.32 2.10 -1.84
CA ASP A 64 16.60 2.80 -1.72
C ASP A 64 16.80 3.86 -2.86
N PRO A 65 17.34 5.06 -2.58
CA PRO A 65 17.55 6.09 -3.61
C PRO A 65 18.39 5.64 -4.82
N HIS A 66 19.35 4.73 -4.62
CA HIS A 66 20.13 4.14 -5.70
C HIS A 66 19.25 3.23 -6.57
N ALA A 67 18.42 2.39 -5.95
CA ALA A 67 17.46 1.57 -6.67
C ALA A 67 16.46 2.44 -7.48
N GLN A 68 15.94 3.51 -6.90
CA GLN A 68 15.05 4.45 -7.60
C GLN A 68 15.73 5.05 -8.85
N ARG A 69 17.01 5.42 -8.76
CA ARG A 69 17.78 5.93 -9.91
C ARG A 69 17.86 4.89 -11.02
N LYS A 70 18.13 3.63 -10.67
CA LYS A 70 18.21 2.54 -11.65
C LYS A 70 16.85 2.22 -12.27
N VAL A 71 15.77 2.33 -11.51
CA VAL A 71 14.40 2.22 -12.05
C VAL A 71 14.14 3.33 -13.05
N LEU A 72 14.56 4.57 -12.78
CA LEU A 72 14.44 5.66 -13.74
C LEU A 72 15.25 5.41 -15.02
N GLU A 73 16.47 4.86 -14.89
CA GLU A 73 17.26 4.45 -16.06
C GLU A 73 16.53 3.39 -16.89
N TRP A 74 15.92 2.39 -16.24
CA TRP A 74 15.13 1.38 -16.93
C TRP A 74 13.88 1.95 -17.61
N ILE A 75 13.21 2.92 -16.97
CA ILE A 75 12.06 3.63 -17.57
C ILE A 75 12.46 4.39 -18.84
N ARG A 76 13.69 4.94 -18.88
CA ARG A 76 14.23 5.70 -20.01
C ARG A 76 14.76 4.83 -21.14
N ASP A 77 14.95 3.54 -20.90
CA ASP A 77 15.53 2.63 -21.89
C ASP A 77 14.62 2.49 -23.13
N PRO A 78 15.09 2.88 -24.33
CA PRO A 78 14.30 2.73 -25.56
C PRO A 78 14.03 1.26 -25.92
N HIS A 79 14.82 0.33 -25.38
CA HIS A 79 14.65 -1.11 -25.56
C HIS A 79 13.77 -1.74 -24.47
N ARG A 80 13.09 -0.94 -23.63
CA ARG A 80 12.15 -1.46 -22.63
C ARG A 80 10.97 -2.15 -23.31
N LEU A 81 10.75 -3.42 -22.97
CA LEU A 81 9.73 -4.28 -23.58
C LEU A 81 8.44 -4.41 -22.74
N VAL A 82 8.48 -4.05 -21.46
CA VAL A 82 7.34 -4.15 -20.53
C VAL A 82 6.93 -2.76 -20.02
N PRO A 83 5.62 -2.49 -19.88
CA PRO A 83 5.16 -1.30 -19.16
C PRO A 83 5.49 -1.42 -17.67
N ILE A 84 5.76 -0.27 -17.05
CA ILE A 84 6.09 -0.14 -15.62
C ILE A 84 5.09 0.83 -15.01
N ILE A 85 4.41 0.40 -13.95
CA ILE A 85 3.52 1.22 -13.13
C ILE A 85 4.12 1.30 -11.73
N CYS A 86 4.34 2.50 -11.22
CA CYS A 86 4.82 2.70 -9.86
C CYS A 86 3.69 3.26 -9.00
N THR A 87 3.59 2.80 -7.75
CA THR A 87 2.75 3.43 -6.72
C THR A 87 3.65 4.06 -5.67
N SER A 88 3.23 5.19 -5.11
CA SER A 88 3.92 5.87 -4.02
C SER A 88 2.93 6.71 -3.24
N ASN A 89 3.11 6.84 -1.92
CA ASN A 89 2.39 7.84 -1.16
C ASN A 89 2.95 9.23 -1.45
N GLU A 90 4.28 9.33 -1.49
CA GLU A 90 4.99 10.55 -1.89
C GLU A 90 5.84 10.30 -3.13
N VAL A 91 5.58 11.02 -4.22
CA VAL A 91 6.34 10.82 -5.45
C VAL A 91 7.82 11.21 -5.23
N PRO A 92 8.78 10.28 -5.45
CA PRO A 92 10.21 10.56 -5.32
C PRO A 92 10.65 11.76 -6.17
N VAL A 93 11.56 12.57 -5.63
CA VAL A 93 12.04 13.80 -6.29
C VAL A 93 12.64 13.52 -7.66
N ILE A 94 13.35 12.39 -7.81
CA ILE A 94 13.96 12.02 -9.08
C ILE A 94 12.92 11.75 -10.19
N PHE A 95 11.74 11.25 -9.83
CA PHE A 95 10.66 10.99 -10.77
C PHE A 95 9.92 12.28 -11.13
N LYS A 96 9.73 13.19 -10.16
CA LYS A 96 9.20 14.54 -10.41
C LYS A 96 10.05 15.33 -11.42
N ARG A 97 11.37 15.10 -11.44
CA ARG A 97 12.33 15.75 -12.35
C ARG A 97 12.42 15.10 -13.74
N ALA A 98 11.62 14.07 -14.02
CA ALA A 98 11.64 13.36 -15.31
C ALA A 98 10.26 13.32 -16.00
N PRO A 99 9.62 14.49 -16.23
CA PRO A 99 8.27 14.55 -16.80
C PRO A 99 8.18 13.99 -18.23
N ASP A 100 9.27 14.03 -18.99
CA ASP A 100 9.30 13.54 -20.38
C ASP A 100 9.17 12.02 -20.49
N HIS A 101 9.43 11.29 -19.40
CA HIS A 101 9.41 9.82 -19.36
C HIS A 101 8.39 9.25 -18.37
N ILE A 102 7.93 10.05 -17.40
CA ILE A 102 7.04 9.61 -16.33
C ILE A 102 5.76 10.44 -16.37
N THR A 103 4.63 9.78 -16.63
CA THR A 103 3.30 10.36 -16.46
C THR A 103 2.85 10.18 -15.01
N LEU A 104 2.70 11.29 -14.29
CA LEU A 104 2.25 11.28 -12.91
C LEU A 104 0.72 11.34 -12.83
N HIS A 105 0.11 10.32 -12.24
CA HIS A 105 -1.33 10.31 -11.94
C HIS A 105 -1.55 10.45 -10.43
N ARG A 106 -2.20 11.54 -10.00
CA ARG A 106 -2.49 11.78 -8.58
C ARG A 106 -3.86 11.21 -8.22
N CYS A 107 -3.89 10.35 -7.20
CA CYS A 107 -5.13 9.81 -6.65
C CYS A 107 -5.57 10.69 -5.47
N MET A 108 -6.70 11.37 -5.60
CA MET A 108 -7.29 12.15 -4.51
C MET A 108 -8.26 11.27 -3.70
N PRO A 109 -8.45 11.54 -2.39
CA PRO A 109 -9.47 10.86 -1.61
C PRO A 109 -10.87 10.99 -2.25
N LEU A 110 -11.65 9.92 -2.18
CA LEU A 110 -13.01 9.91 -2.71
C LEU A 110 -13.93 10.79 -1.86
N ASN A 111 -14.97 11.34 -2.50
CA ASN A 111 -15.97 12.11 -1.78
C ASN A 111 -16.83 11.15 -0.92
N ALA A 112 -17.41 11.66 0.19
CA ALA A 112 -18.16 10.81 1.13
C ALA A 112 -19.41 10.16 0.50
N ARG A 113 -19.99 10.79 -0.53
CA ARG A 113 -21.19 10.32 -1.19
C ARG A 113 -20.90 9.14 -2.13
N ASP A 114 -19.85 9.22 -2.93
CA ASP A 114 -19.39 8.15 -3.80
C ASP A 114 -19.02 6.92 -2.97
N ILE A 115 -18.32 7.11 -1.84
CA ILE A 115 -18.01 6.00 -0.94
C ILE A 115 -19.30 5.39 -0.39
N TYR A 116 -20.27 6.22 0.03
CA TYR A 116 -21.56 5.74 0.53
C TYR A 116 -22.31 4.92 -0.52
N GLU A 117 -22.46 5.44 -1.74
CA GLU A 117 -23.18 4.76 -2.83
C GLU A 117 -22.53 3.40 -3.18
N ASN A 118 -21.21 3.27 -3.07
CA ASN A 118 -20.50 2.01 -3.31
C ASN A 118 -20.53 1.04 -2.11
N LEU A 119 -20.65 1.54 -0.87
CA LEU A 119 -20.60 0.73 0.35
C LEU A 119 -21.95 0.52 1.03
N GLN A 120 -23.02 1.15 0.55
CA GLN A 120 -24.35 1.11 1.16
C GLN A 120 -24.87 -0.32 1.35
N THR A 121 -24.58 -1.21 0.40
CA THR A 121 -24.93 -2.64 0.49
C THR A 121 -24.31 -3.34 1.69
N HIS A 122 -23.14 -2.86 2.16
CA HIS A 122 -22.38 -3.44 3.26
C HIS A 122 -22.56 -2.69 4.58
N ALA A 123 -23.12 -1.47 4.55
CA ALA A 123 -23.37 -0.64 5.73
C ALA A 123 -24.79 -0.04 5.64
N PRO A 124 -25.83 -0.76 6.12
CA PRO A 124 -27.21 -0.26 6.13
C PRO A 124 -27.39 0.78 7.24
N MET A 125 -26.78 1.96 7.05
CA MET A 125 -26.89 3.11 7.93
C MET A 125 -27.27 4.37 7.16
N GLU A 126 -27.82 5.33 7.89
CA GLU A 126 -28.16 6.63 7.34
C GLU A 126 -26.91 7.39 6.90
N PHE A 127 -27.03 8.15 5.80
CA PHE A 127 -25.89 8.88 5.23
C PHE A 127 -25.25 9.88 6.23
N THR A 128 -26.05 10.46 7.11
CA THR A 128 -25.57 11.42 8.13
C THR A 128 -24.65 10.77 9.16
N GLU A 129 -24.93 9.52 9.55
CA GLU A 129 -24.08 8.74 10.43
C GLU A 129 -22.82 8.27 9.69
N PHE A 130 -23.00 7.76 8.47
CA PHE A 130 -21.89 7.38 7.60
C PHE A 130 -20.89 8.53 7.39
N GLN A 131 -21.39 9.75 7.16
CA GLN A 131 -20.55 10.93 6.95
C GLN A 131 -19.67 11.26 8.16
N LYS A 132 -20.13 11.01 9.40
CA LYS A 132 -19.30 11.18 10.60
C LYS A 132 -18.15 10.20 10.60
N ILE A 133 -18.43 8.93 10.30
CA ILE A 133 -17.43 7.86 10.24
C ILE A 133 -16.40 8.13 9.13
N VAL A 134 -16.84 8.60 7.95
CA VAL A 134 -15.93 8.98 6.86
C VAL A 134 -14.98 10.10 7.27
N LYS A 135 -15.46 11.10 8.03
CA LYS A 135 -14.62 12.18 8.55
C LYS A 135 -13.61 11.66 9.57
N GLU A 136 -14.03 10.80 10.50
CA GLU A 136 -13.15 10.16 11.49
C GLU A 136 -12.05 9.33 10.81
N CYS A 137 -12.40 8.59 9.77
CA CYS A 137 -11.47 7.77 8.99
C CYS A 137 -10.70 8.58 7.92
N GLN A 138 -10.87 9.90 7.85
CA GLN A 138 -10.18 10.77 6.90
C GLN A 138 -10.36 10.36 5.43
N HIS A 139 -11.55 9.87 5.06
CA HIS A 139 -11.84 9.36 3.71
C HIS A 139 -11.01 8.14 3.27
N ASP A 140 -10.28 7.49 4.19
CA ASP A 140 -9.54 6.26 3.90
C ASP A 140 -10.51 5.06 3.90
N VAL A 141 -10.74 4.51 2.71
CA VAL A 141 -11.63 3.36 2.49
C VAL A 141 -11.17 2.12 3.27
N ARG A 142 -9.85 1.89 3.41
CA ARG A 142 -9.35 0.75 4.19
C ARG A 142 -9.69 0.91 5.66
N ARG A 143 -9.51 2.11 6.22
CA ARG A 143 -9.90 2.42 7.61
C ARG A 143 -11.40 2.29 7.81
N LEU A 144 -12.21 2.76 6.85
CA LEU A 144 -13.66 2.60 6.88
C LEU A 144 -14.09 1.14 6.92
N MET A 145 -13.53 0.31 6.03
CA MET A 145 -13.81 -1.13 6.01
C MET A 145 -13.43 -1.80 7.34
N ASN A 146 -12.26 -1.47 7.90
CA ASN A 146 -11.85 -1.97 9.21
C ASN A 146 -12.81 -1.52 10.32
N ARG A 147 -13.24 -0.25 10.31
CA ARG A 147 -14.19 0.32 11.28
C ARG A 147 -15.56 -0.34 11.22
N PHE A 148 -16.02 -0.72 10.02
CA PHE A 148 -17.27 -1.46 9.83
C PHE A 148 -17.14 -2.92 10.25
N GLN A 149 -15.99 -3.56 10.00
CA GLN A 149 -15.76 -4.95 10.36
C GLN A 149 -15.55 -5.15 11.87
N TYR A 150 -14.77 -4.29 12.51
CA TYR A 150 -14.31 -4.48 13.89
C TYR A 150 -15.00 -3.56 14.92
N GLY A 151 -15.86 -2.64 14.49
CA GLY A 151 -16.47 -1.68 15.39
C GLY A 151 -15.47 -0.60 15.86
N GLN A 152 -15.68 -0.02 17.05
CA GLN A 152 -14.75 0.96 17.61
C GLN A 152 -13.52 0.23 18.15
N SER A 153 -12.32 0.68 17.73
CA SER A 153 -11.07 0.19 18.30
C SER A 153 -10.89 0.73 19.72
N ASP A 154 -10.43 -0.12 20.63
CA ASP A 154 -10.05 0.33 21.98
C ASP A 154 -8.91 1.33 21.89
N ILE A 155 -9.05 2.45 22.61
CA ILE A 155 -7.98 3.44 22.72
C ILE A 155 -7.02 2.95 23.81
N LEU A 156 -5.80 2.59 23.41
CA LEU A 156 -4.73 2.32 24.37
C LEU A 156 -4.48 3.59 25.20
N GLN A 157 -4.63 3.48 26.52
CA GLN A 157 -4.35 4.59 27.42
C GLN A 157 -2.86 4.96 27.33
N GLN A 158 -2.57 6.19 26.88
CA GLN A 158 -1.20 6.72 26.85
C GLN A 158 -0.89 7.35 28.20
N ILE A 159 0.12 6.83 28.89
CA ILE A 159 0.66 7.46 30.11
C ILE A 159 1.76 8.43 29.68
N PRO A 160 1.74 9.70 30.13
CA PRO A 160 2.87 10.59 29.95
C PRO A 160 4.08 10.01 30.69
N LEU A 161 5.17 9.75 29.95
CA LEU A 161 6.43 9.29 30.51
C LEU A 161 6.96 10.34 31.48
N THR A 162 7.30 9.91 32.69
CA THR A 162 7.86 10.81 33.70
C THR A 162 9.36 11.00 33.55
N GLY A 163 10.02 10.17 32.72
CA GLY A 163 11.45 10.21 32.47
C GLY A 163 12.27 9.39 33.46
N ASP A 164 11.64 8.87 34.50
CA ASP A 164 12.19 7.86 35.41
C ASP A 164 11.78 6.47 34.90
N THR A 165 12.78 5.73 34.42
CA THR A 165 12.59 4.41 33.80
C THR A 165 11.99 3.39 34.76
N ILE A 166 12.25 3.49 36.06
CA ILE A 166 11.71 2.55 37.05
C ILE A 166 10.25 2.89 37.34
N ALA A 167 9.93 4.17 37.56
CA ALA A 167 8.58 4.61 37.82
C ALA A 167 7.64 4.39 36.62
N ASP A 168 8.14 4.62 35.40
CA ASP A 168 7.39 4.39 34.17
C ASP A 168 7.13 2.88 33.94
N LEU A 169 8.06 2.00 34.34
CA LEU A 169 7.89 0.55 34.26
C LEU A 169 6.81 0.03 35.22
N PHE A 170 6.81 0.51 36.48
CA PHE A 170 5.80 0.10 37.47
C PHE A 170 4.38 0.54 37.07
N LYS A 171 4.23 1.77 36.54
CA LYS A 171 2.93 2.26 36.02
C LYS A 171 2.44 1.44 34.83
N HIS A 172 3.36 1.03 33.94
CA HIS A 172 3.03 0.14 32.83
C HIS A 172 2.59 -1.23 33.36
N GLN A 173 3.26 -1.78 34.38
CA GLN A 173 2.89 -3.06 34.97
C GLN A 173 1.50 -3.04 35.63
N GLU A 174 1.18 -1.99 36.41
CA GLU A 174 -0.14 -1.83 37.02
C GLU A 174 -1.26 -1.72 35.98
N MET A 175 -1.03 -1.00 34.88
CA MET A 175 -2.05 -0.78 33.85
C MET A 175 -2.34 -2.05 33.01
N PHE A 176 -1.30 -2.77 32.60
CA PHE A 176 -1.45 -3.93 31.71
C PHE A 176 -1.66 -5.25 32.46
N TYR A 177 -1.26 -5.33 33.73
CA TYR A 177 -1.27 -6.58 34.52
C TYR A 177 -1.84 -6.42 35.93
N GLY A 178 -2.34 -5.24 36.31
CA GLY A 178 -2.89 -4.99 37.66
C GLY A 178 -4.16 -5.76 37.98
N VAL A 179 -4.86 -6.26 36.95
CA VAL A 179 -5.95 -7.24 37.10
C VAL A 179 -5.49 -8.53 36.42
N GLN A 180 -4.85 -9.42 37.17
CA GLN A 180 -4.58 -10.76 36.66
C GLN A 180 -5.91 -11.50 36.40
N PRO A 181 -6.09 -12.23 35.29
CA PRO A 181 -7.22 -13.15 35.10
C PRO A 181 -7.01 -14.49 35.84
N THR A 182 -6.27 -14.51 36.94
CA THR A 182 -6.00 -15.71 37.74
C THR A 182 -6.57 -15.54 39.14
N TYR A 183 -7.90 -15.49 39.22
CA TYR A 183 -8.63 -15.84 40.44
C TYR A 183 -9.35 -17.16 40.14
N TRP A 184 -8.68 -18.28 40.43
CA TRP A 184 -9.40 -19.51 40.74
C TRP A 184 -9.60 -19.47 42.26
N ASP A 185 -10.85 -19.29 42.68
CA ASP A 185 -11.25 -19.46 44.07
C ASP A 185 -10.96 -20.92 44.49
N LEU A 186 -9.88 -21.11 45.23
CA LEU A 186 -9.57 -22.30 46.04
C LEU A 186 -9.21 -21.87 47.45
#